data_AF-A0A1Q9SF26-F1
#
_entry.id   AF-A0A1Q9SF26-F1
#
_cell.length_a   1.000
_cell.length_b   1.000
_cell.length_c   1.000
_cell.angle_alpha   90.00
_cell.angle_beta   90.00
_cell.angle_gamma   90.00
#
_symmetry.space_group_name_H-M   'P 1'
#
loop_
_entity.id
_entity.type
_entity.pdbx_description
1 polymer ?
#
loop_
_entity_poly.entity_id
_entity_poly.type
_entity_poly.pdbx_seq_one_letter_code
_entity_poly.pdbx_strand_id
1 'polypeptide(L)'
;MMLGPARRAGDAPHAAAGQGASPEPVTRLAPLTPEARLRAEREQWRLRRSVERELHDGAALRLSALTLRLGLLRHRAASAECDLHTYIDDFQDELHAVLQELREVSSRIYPPLLDEAGLGPALREVVERLDVPVRVEAPSDRFGAAAEGAAYFAVVGCLEALAPGGARTDVVVRREDDRTLAVDVVGVEAGHADAMLGAIRRLDGAVDIAGGPCAATITMRIPCE
;
A
#
# COMPACT_ATOMS: atom_id res chain seq x y z
N MET A 1 -26.19 52.84 66.34
CA MET A 1 -25.01 52.26 67.03
C MET A 1 -24.46 51.14 66.16
N MET A 2 -23.16 51.23 65.80
CA MET A 2 -22.20 50.12 65.57
C MET A 2 -22.55 49.03 64.52
N LEU A 3 -21.75 48.61 63.54
CA LEU A 3 -20.32 48.72 63.19
C LEU A 3 -20.17 48.30 61.70
N GLY A 4 -19.11 48.75 61.04
CA GLY A 4 -18.79 48.45 59.63
C GLY A 4 -18.14 47.07 59.35
N PRO A 5 -17.23 46.96 58.36
CA PRO A 5 -17.41 46.13 57.16
C PRO A 5 -16.44 44.94 57.04
N ALA A 6 -16.64 44.06 56.05
CA ALA A 6 -15.62 43.11 55.60
C ALA A 6 -15.64 42.90 54.07
N ARG A 7 -14.54 43.30 53.42
CA ARG A 7 -14.12 42.92 52.06
C ARG A 7 -13.43 41.55 52.07
N ARG A 8 -13.68 40.69 51.08
CA ARG A 8 -12.73 39.87 50.26
C ARG A 8 -13.50 39.44 49.00
N ALA A 9 -13.14 39.77 47.75
CA ALA A 9 -11.96 39.41 46.94
C ALA A 9 -11.97 37.95 46.43
N GLY A 10 -12.01 37.79 45.08
CA GLY A 10 -11.91 36.53 44.29
C GLY A 10 -13.24 35.77 44.17
N ASP A 11 -13.74 35.28 43.02
CA ASP A 11 -13.10 34.96 41.75
C ASP A 11 -14.09 35.13 40.58
N ALA A 12 -13.56 35.55 39.44
CA ALA A 12 -14.23 35.66 38.15
C ALA A 12 -14.31 34.28 37.45
N PRO A 13 -15.13 34.12 36.39
CA PRO A 13 -15.62 32.83 35.92
C PRO A 13 -14.60 32.10 35.03
N HIS A 14 -14.40 30.80 35.26
CA HIS A 14 -13.63 29.95 34.36
C HIS A 14 -14.53 29.46 33.22
N ALA A 15 -14.69 30.31 32.21
CA ALA A 15 -15.06 29.88 30.87
C ALA A 15 -13.87 29.12 30.29
N ALA A 16 -13.96 27.79 30.23
CA ALA A 16 -13.02 26.98 29.47
C ALA A 16 -13.27 27.22 27.97
N ALA A 17 -12.52 28.17 27.44
CA ALA A 17 -12.32 28.34 26.02
C ALA A 17 -11.77 27.04 25.43
N GLY A 18 -12.52 26.44 24.50
CA GLY A 18 -11.96 25.49 23.55
C GLY A 18 -10.88 26.20 22.76
N GLN A 19 -9.63 25.92 23.10
CA GLN A 19 -8.46 26.37 22.36
C GLN A 19 -8.56 25.82 20.96
N GLY A 20 -8.73 26.73 20.00
CA GLY A 20 -8.51 26.45 18.59
C GLY A 20 -7.08 25.96 18.42
N ALA A 21 -6.94 24.73 17.94
CA ALA A 21 -5.72 24.30 17.30
C ALA A 21 -5.49 25.26 16.12
N SER A 22 -4.43 26.06 16.20
CA SER A 22 -3.90 26.74 15.00
C SER A 22 -3.74 25.68 13.91
N PRO A 23 -4.24 25.90 12.68
CA PRO A 23 -3.98 24.96 11.60
C PRO A 23 -2.46 24.89 11.41
N GLU A 24 -1.89 23.70 11.59
CA GLU A 24 -0.50 23.44 11.22
C GLU A 24 -0.31 23.82 9.75
N PRO A 25 0.87 24.33 9.35
CA PRO A 25 1.13 24.73 7.97
C PRO A 25 1.04 23.51 7.05
N VAL A 26 -0.11 23.35 6.40
CA VAL A 26 -0.30 22.35 5.34
C VAL A 26 0.48 22.83 4.12
N THR A 27 1.56 22.13 3.80
CA THR A 27 2.37 22.40 2.62
C THR A 27 1.91 21.47 1.51
N ARG A 28 1.29 22.03 0.48
CA ARG A 28 1.03 21.28 -0.75
C ARG A 28 2.35 21.06 -1.48
N LEU A 29 2.61 19.82 -1.87
CA LEU A 29 3.86 19.47 -2.54
C LEU A 29 4.02 20.27 -3.84
N ALA A 30 5.08 21.08 -3.91
CA ALA A 30 5.49 21.71 -5.16
C ALA A 30 6.02 20.62 -6.12
N PRO A 31 5.83 20.75 -7.44
CA PRO A 31 6.27 19.73 -8.37
C PRO A 31 7.79 19.51 -8.30
N LEU A 32 8.20 18.25 -8.15
CA LEU A 32 9.59 17.79 -8.31
C LEU A 32 10.28 18.40 -9.53
N THR A 33 11.60 18.59 -9.44
CA THR A 33 12.42 18.97 -10.60
C THR A 33 12.28 17.92 -11.71
N PRO A 34 12.30 18.34 -13.00
CA PRO A 34 12.16 17.42 -14.13
C PRO A 34 13.15 16.25 -14.11
N GLU A 35 14.36 16.47 -13.60
CA GLU A 35 15.40 15.45 -13.52
C GLU A 35 15.13 14.37 -12.47
N ALA A 36 14.65 14.75 -11.28
CA ALA A 36 14.28 13.80 -10.23
C ALA A 36 13.11 12.92 -10.69
N ARG A 37 12.13 13.51 -11.39
CA ARG A 37 11.00 12.79 -12.00
C ARG A 37 11.45 11.77 -13.02
N LEU A 38 12.34 12.15 -13.93
CA LEU A 38 12.84 11.23 -14.95
C LEU A 38 13.65 10.07 -14.35
N ARG A 39 14.34 10.28 -13.22
CA ARG A 39 15.05 9.21 -12.50
C ARG A 39 14.05 8.24 -11.87
N ALA A 40 13.07 8.74 -11.12
CA ALA A 40 12.02 7.90 -10.51
C ALA A 40 11.20 7.14 -11.56
N GLU A 41 10.80 7.78 -12.67
CA GLU A 41 10.09 7.14 -13.78
C GLU A 41 10.92 6.03 -14.43
N ARG A 42 12.24 6.24 -14.60
CA ARG A 42 13.15 5.23 -15.16
C ARG A 42 13.34 4.05 -14.22
N GLU A 43 13.43 4.29 -12.92
CA GLU A 43 13.52 3.23 -11.91
C GLU A 43 12.23 2.41 -11.87
N GLN A 44 11.07 3.07 -11.83
CA GLN A 44 9.77 2.40 -11.86
C GLN A 44 9.58 1.60 -13.15
N TRP A 45 9.99 2.14 -14.29
CA TRP A 45 9.95 1.42 -15.57
C TRP A 45 10.89 0.22 -15.58
N ARG A 46 12.10 0.33 -15.01
CA ARG A 46 13.04 -0.80 -14.89
C ARG A 46 12.49 -1.90 -14.01
N LEU A 47 11.91 -1.55 -12.86
CA LEU A 47 11.26 -2.49 -11.95
C LEU A 47 10.12 -3.22 -12.64
N ARG A 48 9.20 -2.46 -13.26
CA ARG A 48 8.07 -3.03 -14.02
C ARG A 48 8.54 -3.98 -15.12
N ARG A 49 9.52 -3.57 -15.92
CA ARG A 49 10.09 -4.42 -16.97
C ARG A 49 10.83 -5.65 -16.44
N SER A 50 11.44 -5.57 -15.24
CA SER A 50 12.11 -6.71 -14.62
C SER A 50 11.07 -7.72 -14.18
N VAL A 51 10.01 -7.26 -13.52
CA VAL A 51 8.87 -8.09 -13.11
C VAL A 51 8.20 -8.72 -14.32
N GLU A 52 7.92 -7.96 -15.38
CA GLU A 52 7.35 -8.48 -16.63
C GLU A 52 8.25 -9.54 -17.28
N ARG A 53 9.58 -9.38 -17.27
CA ARG A 53 10.53 -10.38 -17.79
C ARG A 53 10.66 -11.61 -16.89
N GLU A 54 10.76 -11.43 -15.58
CA GLU A 54 10.81 -12.52 -14.61
C GLU A 54 9.55 -13.38 -14.68
N LEU A 55 8.39 -12.75 -14.85
CA LEU A 55 7.13 -13.43 -15.12
C LEU A 55 7.15 -14.18 -16.44
N HIS A 56 7.47 -13.49 -17.52
CA HIS A 56 7.36 -14.05 -18.86
C HIS A 56 8.38 -15.18 -19.06
N ASP A 57 9.65 -14.94 -18.73
CA ASP A 57 10.72 -15.90 -18.94
C ASP A 57 10.64 -17.05 -17.92
N GLY A 58 10.28 -16.75 -16.67
CA GLY A 58 10.09 -17.74 -15.61
C GLY A 58 8.90 -18.67 -15.88
N ALA A 59 7.75 -18.11 -16.28
CA ALA A 59 6.56 -18.90 -16.61
C ALA A 59 6.74 -19.68 -17.91
N ALA A 60 7.29 -19.06 -18.96
CA ALA A 60 7.47 -19.72 -20.26
C ALA A 60 8.44 -20.91 -20.18
N LEU A 61 9.55 -20.80 -19.44
CA LEU A 61 10.50 -21.90 -19.28
C LEU A 61 9.86 -23.09 -18.54
N ARG A 62 9.08 -22.83 -17.50
CA ARG A 62 8.45 -23.87 -16.65
C ARG A 62 7.25 -24.52 -17.33
N LEU A 63 6.40 -23.75 -18.01
CA LEU A 63 5.31 -24.27 -18.83
C LEU A 63 5.85 -25.11 -20.01
N SER A 64 6.99 -24.74 -20.58
CA SER A 64 7.68 -25.54 -21.60
C SER A 64 8.18 -26.87 -21.02
N ALA A 65 8.74 -26.87 -19.81
CA ALA A 65 9.17 -28.09 -19.12
C ALA A 65 7.99 -29.04 -18.81
N LEU A 66 6.86 -28.49 -18.33
CA LEU A 66 5.63 -29.25 -18.11
C LEU A 66 5.08 -29.86 -19.41
N THR A 67 5.09 -29.10 -20.51
CA THR A 67 4.64 -29.57 -21.83
C THR A 67 5.49 -30.74 -22.34
N LEU A 68 6.81 -30.68 -22.16
CA LEU A 68 7.73 -31.76 -22.52
C LEU A 68 7.49 -33.02 -21.69
N ARG A 69 7.31 -32.87 -20.37
CA ARG A 69 7.04 -34.00 -19.49
C ARG A 69 5.69 -34.64 -19.82
N LEU A 70 4.64 -33.86 -20.11
CA LEU A 70 3.34 -34.36 -20.58
C LEU A 70 3.47 -35.18 -21.87
N GLY A 71 4.32 -34.74 -22.80
CA GLY A 71 4.66 -35.49 -24.01
C GLY A 71 5.30 -36.85 -23.72
N LEU A 72 6.22 -36.91 -22.74
CA LEU A 72 6.87 -38.15 -22.29
C LEU A 72 5.90 -39.10 -21.57
N LEU A 73 5.02 -38.56 -20.72
CA LEU A 73 3.99 -39.36 -20.05
C LEU A 73 3.02 -39.98 -21.06
N ARG A 74 2.56 -39.20 -22.04
CA ARG A 74 1.71 -39.70 -23.14
C ARG A 74 2.39 -40.83 -23.89
N HIS A 75 3.70 -40.74 -24.11
CA HIS A 75 4.46 -41.78 -24.79
C HIS A 75 4.57 -43.07 -23.96
N ARG A 76 4.86 -42.96 -22.65
CA ARG A 76 4.98 -44.12 -21.74
C ARG A 76 3.65 -44.79 -21.41
N ALA A 77 2.58 -44.01 -21.29
CA ALA A 77 1.22 -44.52 -21.11
C ALA A 77 0.78 -45.37 -22.31
N ALA A 78 1.17 -44.97 -23.53
CA ALA A 78 0.91 -45.75 -24.74
C ALA A 78 1.68 -47.09 -24.78
N SER A 79 2.79 -47.20 -24.05
CA SER A 79 3.60 -48.43 -23.92
C SER A 79 3.12 -49.39 -22.82
N ALA A 80 2.13 -49.01 -21.99
CA ALA A 80 1.66 -49.75 -20.82
C ALA A 80 2.75 -50.10 -19.77
N GLU A 81 3.83 -49.32 -19.74
CA GLU A 81 5.04 -49.59 -18.93
C GLU A 81 5.13 -48.77 -17.64
N CYS A 82 4.10 -48.01 -17.25
CA CYS A 82 4.18 -47.19 -16.04
C CYS A 82 2.91 -47.16 -15.19
N ASP A 83 3.10 -46.99 -13.88
CA ASP A 83 2.05 -46.66 -12.94
C ASP A 83 1.61 -45.20 -13.16
N LEU A 84 0.61 -45.03 -14.02
CA LEU A 84 0.08 -43.73 -14.41
C LEU A 84 -0.37 -42.88 -13.22
N HIS A 85 -0.83 -43.50 -12.13
CA HIS A 85 -1.32 -42.77 -10.96
C HIS A 85 -0.21 -41.98 -10.28
N THR A 86 0.91 -42.64 -9.95
CA THR A 86 2.07 -42.00 -9.32
C THR A 86 2.61 -40.84 -10.16
N TYR A 87 2.67 -41.00 -11.49
CA TYR A 87 3.12 -39.91 -12.36
C TYR A 87 2.13 -38.75 -12.42
N ILE A 88 0.82 -39.02 -12.47
CA ILE A 88 -0.20 -37.96 -12.47
C ILE A 88 -0.14 -37.15 -11.17
N ASP A 89 0.08 -37.81 -10.03
CA ASP A 89 0.22 -37.14 -8.73
C ASP A 89 1.46 -36.23 -8.71
N ASP A 90 2.63 -36.72 -9.16
CA ASP A 90 3.85 -35.91 -9.30
C ASP A 90 3.64 -34.68 -10.21
N PHE A 91 2.87 -34.84 -11.29
CA PHE A 91 2.51 -33.73 -12.19
C PHE A 91 1.58 -32.72 -11.52
N GLN A 92 0.62 -33.19 -10.73
CA GLN A 92 -0.31 -32.31 -10.02
C GLN A 92 0.41 -31.47 -8.98
N ASP A 93 1.34 -32.07 -8.24
CA ASP A 93 2.16 -31.37 -7.24
C ASP A 93 3.06 -30.30 -7.89
N GLU A 94 3.70 -30.63 -9.02
CA GLU A 94 4.54 -29.68 -9.75
C GLU A 94 3.73 -28.54 -10.40
N LEU A 95 2.54 -28.85 -10.93
CA LEU A 95 1.61 -27.82 -11.42
C LEU A 95 1.15 -26.92 -10.28
N HIS A 96 0.90 -27.47 -9.10
CA HIS A 96 0.52 -26.71 -7.92
C HIS A 96 1.64 -25.77 -7.49
N ALA A 97 2.89 -26.24 -7.44
CA ALA A 97 4.05 -25.42 -7.13
C ALA A 97 4.23 -24.25 -8.11
N VAL A 98 4.08 -24.51 -9.42
CA VAL A 98 4.14 -23.47 -10.47
C VAL A 98 3.02 -22.44 -10.30
N LEU A 99 1.81 -22.87 -9.95
CA LEU A 99 0.68 -21.96 -9.68
C LEU A 99 0.92 -21.10 -8.44
N GLN A 100 1.56 -21.62 -7.39
CA GLN A 100 1.90 -20.85 -6.20
C GLN A 100 2.97 -19.79 -6.51
N GLU A 101 4.01 -20.14 -7.24
CA GLU A 101 5.03 -19.16 -7.67
C GLU A 101 4.44 -18.10 -8.60
N LEU A 102 3.56 -18.48 -9.54
CA LEU A 102 2.85 -17.49 -10.37
C LEU A 102 1.98 -16.56 -9.52
N ARG A 103 1.39 -17.05 -8.44
CA ARG A 103 0.62 -16.25 -7.50
C ARG A 103 1.50 -15.30 -6.69
N GLU A 104 2.70 -15.74 -6.28
CA GLU A 104 3.71 -14.91 -5.62
C GLU A 104 4.24 -13.78 -6.51
N VAL A 105 4.32 -14.01 -7.83
CA VAL A 105 4.73 -12.95 -8.75
C VAL A 105 3.54 -12.09 -9.17
N SER A 106 2.33 -12.65 -9.28
CA SER A 106 1.10 -11.89 -9.52
C SER A 106 0.77 -10.94 -8.38
N SER A 107 1.01 -11.33 -7.12
CA SER A 107 0.81 -10.46 -5.95
C SER A 107 1.73 -9.23 -5.98
N ARG A 108 2.86 -9.30 -6.71
CA ARG A 108 3.73 -8.14 -6.98
C ARG A 108 3.18 -7.18 -8.04
N ILE A 109 2.18 -7.59 -8.82
CA ILE A 109 1.56 -6.78 -9.89
C ILE A 109 0.20 -6.22 -9.46
N TYR A 110 -0.63 -7.01 -8.79
CA TYR A 110 -1.90 -6.60 -8.21
C TYR A 110 -2.30 -7.59 -7.10
N PRO A 111 -2.54 -7.15 -5.85
CA PRO A 111 -2.85 -8.07 -4.75
C PRO A 111 -4.23 -8.69 -4.95
N PRO A 112 -4.38 -10.02 -4.98
CA PRO A 112 -5.70 -10.66 -5.08
C PRO A 112 -6.65 -10.23 -3.96
N LEU A 113 -6.10 -10.05 -2.75
CA LEU A 113 -6.86 -9.59 -1.58
C LEU A 113 -7.43 -8.17 -1.76
N LEU A 114 -6.78 -7.33 -2.58
CA LEU A 114 -7.30 -6.01 -2.93
C LEU A 114 -8.59 -6.13 -3.76
N ASP A 115 -8.64 -7.09 -4.69
CA ASP A 115 -9.83 -7.34 -5.50
C ASP A 115 -10.95 -7.97 -4.68
N GLU A 116 -10.63 -8.99 -3.87
CA GLU A 116 -11.60 -9.77 -3.10
C GLU A 116 -12.16 -9.03 -1.88
N ALA A 117 -11.29 -8.32 -1.15
CA ALA A 117 -11.62 -7.77 0.18
C ALA A 117 -11.41 -6.25 0.29
N GLY A 118 -10.81 -5.60 -0.71
CA GLY A 118 -10.61 -4.16 -0.76
C GLY A 118 -9.33 -3.68 -0.05
N LEU A 119 -9.16 -2.35 -0.01
CA LEU A 119 -7.92 -1.71 0.39
C LEU A 119 -7.50 -1.99 1.84
N GLY A 120 -8.45 -1.95 2.78
CA GLY A 120 -8.16 -2.13 4.20
C GLY A 120 -7.55 -3.50 4.54
N PRO A 121 -8.22 -4.62 4.17
CA PRO A 121 -7.66 -5.96 4.33
C PRO A 121 -6.32 -6.15 3.63
N ALA A 122 -6.18 -5.66 2.39
CA ALA A 122 -4.92 -5.77 1.65
C ALA A 122 -3.74 -5.06 2.35
N LEU A 123 -3.96 -3.87 2.90
CA LEU A 123 -2.90 -3.15 3.64
C LEU A 123 -2.53 -3.84 4.95
N ARG A 124 -3.50 -4.45 5.65
CA ARG A 124 -3.25 -5.19 6.90
C ARG A 124 -2.35 -6.40 6.66
N GLU A 125 -2.59 -7.14 5.58
CA GLU A 125 -1.75 -8.29 5.20
C GLU A 125 -0.27 -7.90 5.01
N VAL A 126 -0.02 -6.74 4.39
CA VAL A 126 1.36 -6.26 4.19
C VAL A 126 2.02 -5.90 5.52
N VAL A 127 1.29 -5.19 6.38
CA VAL A 127 1.79 -4.70 7.67
C VAL A 127 2.20 -5.83 8.61
N GLU A 128 1.53 -6.97 8.57
CA GLU A 128 1.87 -8.14 9.39
C GLU A 128 3.29 -8.69 9.14
N ARG A 129 3.90 -8.34 7.99
CA ARG A 129 5.24 -8.79 7.61
C ARG A 129 6.34 -7.76 7.87
N LEU A 130 6.00 -6.57 8.34
CA LEU A 130 6.96 -5.48 8.55
C LEU A 130 7.53 -5.49 9.96
N ASP A 131 8.83 -5.21 10.09
CA ASP A 131 9.52 -5.03 11.37
C ASP A 131 9.30 -3.62 11.98
N VAL A 132 8.20 -2.96 11.62
CA VAL A 132 7.82 -1.61 12.06
C VAL A 132 6.39 -1.66 12.61
N PRO A 133 6.10 -1.04 13.77
CA PRO A 133 4.75 -1.04 14.31
C PRO A 133 3.85 -0.12 13.47
N VAL A 134 3.08 -0.71 12.56
CA VAL A 134 2.10 -0.01 11.72
C VAL A 134 0.68 -0.38 12.14
N ARG A 135 -0.20 0.62 12.24
CA ARG A 135 -1.65 0.41 12.46
C ARG A 135 -2.42 0.88 11.23
N VAL A 136 -3.38 0.08 10.79
CA VAL A 136 -4.23 0.41 9.63
C VAL A 136 -5.67 0.57 10.10
N GLU A 137 -6.25 1.72 9.82
CA GLU A 137 -7.67 2.02 10.00
C GLU A 137 -8.29 2.29 8.64
N ALA A 138 -9.25 1.48 8.22
CA ALA A 138 -9.90 1.63 6.93
C ALA A 138 -11.39 1.24 7.02
N PRO A 139 -12.28 1.95 6.32
CA PRO A 139 -13.69 1.57 6.23
C PRO A 139 -13.83 0.24 5.47
N SER A 140 -14.98 -0.40 5.65
CA SER A 140 -15.37 -1.60 4.88
C SER A 140 -15.87 -1.27 3.46
N ASP A 141 -16.03 0.01 3.13
CA ASP A 141 -16.52 0.45 1.84
C ASP A 141 -15.49 0.20 0.73
N ARG A 142 -15.99 -0.13 -0.47
CA ARG A 142 -15.17 -0.25 -1.67
C ARG A 142 -14.97 1.10 -2.34
N PHE A 143 -13.81 1.29 -2.97
CA PHE A 143 -13.51 2.40 -3.84
C PHE A 143 -13.27 1.89 -5.27
N GLY A 144 -13.23 2.78 -6.26
CA GLY A 144 -12.93 2.39 -7.64
C GLY A 144 -11.59 1.64 -7.72
N ALA A 145 -11.54 0.53 -8.46
CA ALA A 145 -10.39 -0.38 -8.48
C ALA A 145 -9.06 0.30 -8.83
N ALA A 146 -9.11 1.32 -9.70
CA ALA A 146 -7.93 2.13 -10.04
C ALA A 146 -7.42 2.95 -8.84
N ALA A 147 -8.33 3.55 -8.07
CA ALA A 147 -7.99 4.33 -6.88
C ALA A 147 -7.49 3.43 -5.75
N GLU A 148 -8.14 2.27 -5.52
CA GLU A 148 -7.67 1.26 -4.55
C GLU A 148 -6.27 0.77 -4.91
N GLY A 149 -6.02 0.45 -6.17
CA GLY A 149 -4.71 0.01 -6.66
C GLY A 149 -3.63 1.08 -6.46
N ALA A 150 -3.89 2.32 -6.88
CA ALA A 150 -2.94 3.41 -6.74
C ALA A 150 -2.62 3.73 -5.28
N ALA A 151 -3.64 3.77 -4.41
CA ALA A 151 -3.46 3.95 -2.97
C ALA A 151 -2.64 2.83 -2.36
N TYR A 152 -2.97 1.57 -2.68
CA TYR A 152 -2.24 0.40 -2.19
C TYR A 152 -0.76 0.49 -2.52
N PHE A 153 -0.39 0.66 -3.79
CA PHE A 153 1.03 0.69 -4.18
C PHE A 153 1.77 1.91 -3.62
N ALA A 154 1.11 3.07 -3.51
CA ALA A 154 1.71 4.25 -2.91
C ALA A 154 2.02 4.04 -1.42
N VAL A 155 1.07 3.47 -0.66
CA VAL A 155 1.25 3.20 0.77
C VAL A 155 2.28 2.09 0.98
N VAL A 156 2.19 0.97 0.26
CA VAL A 156 3.14 -0.15 0.41
C VAL A 156 4.56 0.29 0.10
N GLY A 157 4.78 1.03 -0.99
CA GLY A 157 6.12 1.56 -1.30
C GLY A 157 6.65 2.51 -0.23
N CYS A 158 5.78 3.26 0.46
CA CYS A 158 6.17 4.07 1.61
C CYS A 158 6.53 3.20 2.82
N LEU A 159 5.74 2.18 3.13
CA LEU A 159 5.93 1.32 4.30
C LEU A 159 7.18 0.42 4.17
N GLU A 160 7.46 -0.10 2.98
CA GLU A 160 8.63 -0.93 2.69
C GLU A 160 9.94 -0.12 2.72
N ALA A 161 9.87 1.20 2.55
CA ALA A 161 11.02 2.09 2.67
C ALA A 161 11.37 2.45 4.13
N LEU A 162 10.51 2.12 5.10
CA LEU A 162 10.75 2.44 6.51
C LEU A 162 11.89 1.61 7.10
N ALA A 163 12.69 2.25 7.96
CA ALA A 163 13.77 1.57 8.66
C ALA A 163 13.22 0.55 9.68
N PRO A 164 13.80 -0.66 9.79
CA PRO A 164 13.43 -1.64 10.80
C PRO A 164 13.52 -1.06 12.21
N GLY A 165 12.53 -1.33 13.06
CA GLY A 165 12.44 -0.77 14.42
C GLY A 165 12.18 0.74 14.47
N GLY A 166 11.70 1.33 13.37
CA GLY A 166 11.33 2.74 13.26
C GLY A 166 10.17 3.16 14.17
N ALA A 167 9.82 4.44 14.10
CA ALA A 167 8.69 5.00 14.84
C ALA A 167 7.36 4.33 14.43
N ARG A 168 6.37 4.41 15.33
CA ARG A 168 5.01 3.92 15.03
C ARG A 168 4.40 4.74 13.89
N THR A 169 3.85 4.03 12.91
CA THR A 169 3.17 4.61 11.75
C THR A 169 1.67 4.28 11.81
N ASP A 170 0.82 5.27 11.58
CA ASP A 170 -0.62 5.05 11.46
C ASP A 170 -1.05 5.33 10.00
N VAL A 171 -1.80 4.41 9.41
CA VAL A 171 -2.39 4.53 8.07
C VAL A 171 -3.90 4.62 8.23
N VAL A 172 -4.48 5.76 7.88
CA VAL A 172 -5.92 6.01 7.98
C VAL A 172 -6.49 6.21 6.59
N VAL A 173 -7.36 5.30 6.16
CA VAL A 173 -8.11 5.38 4.92
C VAL A 173 -9.47 5.97 5.23
N ARG A 174 -9.91 6.96 4.45
CA ARG A 174 -11.23 7.58 4.59
C ARG A 174 -11.80 7.99 3.24
N ARG A 175 -13.12 8.06 3.17
CA ARG A 175 -13.84 8.71 2.08
C ARG A 175 -14.02 10.17 2.46
N GLU A 176 -13.49 11.10 1.66
CA GLU A 176 -13.65 12.54 1.93
C GLU A 176 -14.95 13.07 1.32
N ASP A 177 -15.26 12.60 0.11
CA ASP A 177 -16.52 12.84 -0.62
C ASP A 177 -16.94 11.54 -1.33
N ASP A 178 -18.14 11.50 -1.92
CA ASP A 178 -18.63 10.34 -2.71
C ASP A 178 -17.66 9.92 -3.83
N ARG A 179 -16.75 10.81 -4.26
CA ARG A 179 -15.82 10.59 -5.36
C ARG A 179 -14.35 10.77 -4.99
N THR A 180 -13.99 10.74 -3.71
CA THR A 180 -12.59 10.94 -3.32
C THR A 180 -12.18 10.00 -2.18
N LEU A 181 -11.22 9.14 -2.50
CA LEU A 181 -10.47 8.32 -1.56
C LEU A 181 -9.35 9.18 -0.97
N ALA A 182 -9.28 9.28 0.35
CA ALA A 182 -8.17 9.91 1.05
C ALA A 182 -7.44 8.87 1.91
N VAL A 183 -6.11 8.91 1.91
CA VAL A 183 -5.28 8.08 2.79
C VAL A 183 -4.25 8.96 3.48
N ASP A 184 -4.27 8.93 4.81
CA ASP A 184 -3.36 9.65 5.68
C ASP A 184 -2.31 8.66 6.20
N VAL A 185 -1.04 8.92 5.93
CA VAL A 185 0.10 8.15 6.46
C VAL A 185 0.83 9.03 7.48
N VAL A 186 0.74 8.67 8.75
CA VAL A 186 1.18 9.48 9.89
C VAL A 186 2.47 8.92 10.48
N GLY A 187 3.41 9.79 10.83
CA GLY A 187 4.65 9.41 11.51
C GLY A 187 5.74 8.93 10.54
N VAL A 188 5.69 9.38 9.29
CA VAL A 188 6.68 9.08 8.26
C VAL A 188 7.50 10.32 7.91
N GLU A 189 8.67 10.14 7.32
CA GLU A 189 9.47 11.26 6.84
C GLU A 189 8.81 11.92 5.63
N ALA A 190 8.85 13.25 5.57
CA ALA A 190 8.25 14.03 4.48
C ALA A 190 8.81 13.66 3.10
N GLY A 191 10.02 13.09 3.03
CA GLY A 191 10.67 12.65 1.80
C GLY A 191 9.90 11.57 1.02
N HIS A 192 8.98 10.85 1.64
CA HIS A 192 8.16 9.83 0.97
C HIS A 192 7.03 10.42 0.11
N ALA A 193 6.65 11.68 0.35
CA ALA A 193 5.49 12.30 -0.29
C ALA A 193 5.62 12.41 -1.81
N ASP A 194 6.84 12.64 -2.30
CA ASP A 194 7.15 12.74 -3.73
C ASP A 194 6.93 11.42 -4.47
N ALA A 195 7.34 10.30 -3.87
CA ALA A 195 7.12 8.97 -4.41
C ALA A 195 5.62 8.63 -4.42
N MET A 196 4.92 8.92 -3.32
CA MET A 196 3.47 8.70 -3.19
C MET A 196 2.69 9.55 -4.20
N LEU A 197 3.06 10.82 -4.39
CA LEU A 197 2.47 11.67 -5.43
C LEU A 197 2.71 11.09 -6.82
N GLY A 198 3.93 10.62 -7.11
CA GLY A 198 4.27 9.99 -8.38
C GLY A 198 3.39 8.78 -8.73
N ALA A 199 3.00 7.99 -7.73
CA ALA A 199 2.14 6.82 -7.90
C ALA A 199 0.68 7.19 -8.25
N ILE A 200 0.13 8.25 -7.65
CA ILE A 200 -1.29 8.61 -7.80
C ILE A 200 -1.55 9.69 -8.87
N ARG A 201 -0.52 10.36 -9.37
CA ARG A 201 -0.66 11.51 -10.29
C ARG A 201 -1.39 11.19 -11.59
N ARG A 202 -1.32 9.94 -12.06
CA ARG A 202 -2.00 9.48 -13.29
C ARG A 202 -3.52 9.43 -13.15
N LEU A 203 -4.02 9.47 -11.92
CA LEU A 203 -5.43 9.52 -11.58
C LEU A 203 -5.85 10.92 -11.10
N ASP A 204 -5.07 11.95 -11.45
CA ASP A 204 -5.27 13.32 -10.94
C ASP A 204 -5.25 13.42 -9.40
N GLY A 205 -4.50 12.51 -8.76
CA GLY A 205 -4.33 12.51 -7.32
C GLY A 205 -3.43 13.65 -6.82
N ALA A 206 -3.66 14.06 -5.57
CA ALA A 206 -2.93 15.13 -4.89
C ALA A 206 -2.32 14.63 -3.57
N VAL A 207 -1.21 15.23 -3.16
CA VAL A 207 -0.56 14.95 -1.87
C VAL A 207 -0.33 16.26 -1.13
N ASP A 208 -0.76 16.30 0.13
CA ASP A 208 -0.45 17.36 1.08
C ASP A 208 0.40 16.80 2.22
N ILE A 209 1.31 17.62 2.76
CA ILE A 209 2.12 17.29 3.92
C ILE A 209 1.75 18.23 5.07
N ALA A 210 1.57 17.67 6.25
CA ALA A 210 1.54 18.40 7.52
C ALA A 210 2.64 17.88 8.46
N GLY A 211 3.11 18.71 9.39
CA GLY A 211 4.13 18.33 10.38
C GLY A 211 5.58 18.62 9.97
N GLY A 212 6.52 17.95 10.63
CA GLY A 212 7.96 18.17 10.49
C GLY A 212 8.68 17.13 9.62
N PRO A 213 9.94 17.38 9.20
CA PRO A 213 10.65 16.54 8.23
C PRO A 213 10.81 15.07 8.66
N CYS A 214 10.94 14.81 9.97
CA CYS A 214 11.12 13.45 10.52
C CYS A 214 9.82 12.81 11.03
N ALA A 215 8.74 13.58 11.14
CA ALA A 215 7.46 13.13 11.65
C ALA A 215 6.35 13.96 10.99
N ALA A 216 6.02 13.55 9.76
CA ALA A 216 5.00 14.17 8.94
C ALA A 216 3.75 13.30 8.86
N THR A 217 2.64 13.96 8.54
CA THR A 217 1.43 13.33 8.02
C THR A 217 1.38 13.60 6.52
N ILE A 218 1.41 12.54 5.73
CA ILE A 218 1.26 12.61 4.27
C ILE A 218 -0.18 12.21 3.93
N THR A 219 -0.96 13.17 3.45
CA THR A 219 -2.34 12.95 3.02
C THR A 219 -2.38 12.84 1.50
N MET A 220 -2.67 11.64 0.98
CA MET A 220 -3.00 11.46 -0.43
C MET A 220 -4.51 11.55 -0.65
N ARG A 221 -4.91 12.17 -1.77
CA ARG A 221 -6.29 12.20 -2.25
C ARG A 221 -6.31 11.68 -3.68
N ILE A 222 -7.19 10.73 -3.94
CA ILE A 222 -7.34 10.08 -5.23
C ILE A 222 -8.82 10.17 -5.63
N PRO A 223 -9.14 10.83 -6.75
CA PRO A 223 -10.46 10.76 -7.35
C PRO A 223 -10.86 9.29 -7.60
N CYS A 224 -12.05 8.93 -7.15
CA CYS A 224 -12.67 7.64 -7.42
C CYS A 224 -14.04 7.87 -8.08
N GLU A 225 -14.26 7.24 -9.24
CA GLU A 225 -15.58 7.20 -9.90
C GLU A 225 -16.45 6.07 -9.36
#